data_AF-A0A3Q2W0T3-F1
#
_entry.id   AF-A0A3Q2W0T3-F1
#
_cell.length_a   1.000
_cell.length_b   1.000
_cell.length_c   1.000
_cell.angle_alpha   90.00
_cell.angle_beta   90.00
_cell.angle_gamma   90.00
#
_symmetry.space_group_name_H-M   'P 1'
#
loop_
_entity.id
_entity.type
_entity.pdbx_description
1 polymer ?
#
loop_
_entity_poly.entity_id
_entity_poly.type
_entity_poly.pdbx_seq_one_letter_code
_entity_poly.pdbx_strand_id
1 'polypeptide(L)' 'VLVCPLRPVERFRDLRPDELADLFSTAQRVANLVEKHFNATSITITIQDGPEAGQTVKVRT' A
#
# COMPACT_ATOMS: atom_id res chain seq x y z
N VAL A 1 0.76 5.66 -7.89
CA VAL A 1 0.39 6.26 -6.58
C VAL A 1 0.87 5.36 -5.45
N LEU A 2 1.11 5.90 -4.25
CA LEU A 2 1.45 5.12 -3.06
C LEU A 2 0.32 5.26 -2.03
N VAL A 3 0.01 4.17 -1.33
CA VAL A 3 -0.93 4.14 -0.19
C VAL A 3 -0.16 3.58 0.99
N CYS A 4 -0.19 4.25 2.13
CA CYS A 4 0.51 3.83 3.34
C CYS A 4 -0.38 4.00 4.57
N PRO A 5 -0.18 3.19 5.63
CA PRO A 5 -0.88 3.38 6.90
C PRO A 5 -0.49 4.72 7.53
N LEU A 6 -1.41 5.29 8.33
CA LEU A 6 -1.14 6.52 9.07
C LEU A 6 -0.11 6.31 10.18
N ARG A 7 -0.19 5.19 10.89
CA ARG A 7 0.84 4.80 11.86
C ARG A 7 2.05 4.28 11.09
N PRO A 8 3.25 4.86 11.30
CA PRO A 8 4.46 4.35 10.67
C PRO A 8 4.77 2.94 11.16
N VAL A 9 4.85 1.99 10.23
CA VAL A 9 5.29 0.60 10.46
C VAL A 9 6.27 0.20 9.38
N GLU A 10 7.27 -0.61 9.73
CA GLU A 10 8.34 -0.98 8.80
C GLU A 10 7.91 -2.14 7.90
N ARG A 11 7.24 -3.14 8.47
CA ARG A 11 6.90 -4.38 7.79
C ARG A 11 5.40 -4.62 7.77
N PHE A 12 4.95 -5.36 6.77
CA PHE A 12 3.55 -5.77 6.64
C PHE A 12 3.05 -6.53 7.87
N ARG A 13 3.92 -7.33 8.49
CA ARG A 13 3.61 -8.09 9.73
C ARG A 13 3.36 -7.21 10.96
N ASP A 14 3.76 -5.94 10.91
CA ASP A 14 3.65 -5.00 12.05
C ASP A 14 2.32 -4.24 12.03
N LEU A 15 1.50 -4.42 10.98
CA LEU A 15 0.15 -3.88 10.87
C LEU A 15 -0.78 -4.60 11.84
N ARG A 16 -1.64 -3.82 12.49
CA ARG A 16 -2.78 -4.37 13.23
C ARG A 16 -3.89 -4.79 12.26
N PRO A 17 -4.79 -5.72 12.64
CA PRO A 17 -5.84 -6.20 11.75
C PRO A 17 -6.75 -5.09 11.19
N ASP A 18 -7.06 -4.08 12.00
CA ASP A 18 -7.85 -2.91 11.61
C ASP A 18 -7.10 -2.03 10.59
N GLU A 19 -5.79 -1.82 10.78
CA GLU A 19 -4.95 -1.06 9.85
C GLU A 19 -4.76 -1.79 8.53
N LEU A 20 -4.64 -3.12 8.56
CA LEU A 20 -4.54 -3.94 7.37
C LEU A 20 -5.83 -3.82 6.52
N ALA A 21 -6.99 -3.92 7.16
CA ALA A 21 -8.29 -3.76 6.50
C ALA A 21 -8.46 -2.35 5.92
N ASP A 22 -8.09 -1.31 6.67
CA ASP A 22 -8.14 0.08 6.22
C ASP A 22 -7.20 0.35 5.03
N LEU A 23 -5.97 -0.17 5.09
CA LEU A 23 -4.96 -0.02 4.03
C LEU A 23 -5.48 -0.56 2.68
N PHE A 24 -6.01 -1.78 2.66
CA PHE A 24 -6.50 -2.39 1.43
C PHE A 24 -7.85 -1.83 0.96
N SER A 25 -8.73 -1.42 1.89
CA SER A 25 -9.96 -0.71 1.53
C SER A 25 -9.65 0.62 0.84
N THR A 26 -8.66 1.36 1.35
CA THR A 26 -8.17 2.60 0.73
C THR A 26 -7.49 2.33 -0.60
N ALA A 27 -6.63 1.30 -0.70
CA ALA A 27 -5.99 0.92 -1.96
C ALA A 27 -7.01 0.55 -3.05
N GLN A 28 -8.07 -0.18 -2.72
CA GLN A 28 -9.15 -0.51 -3.66
C GLN A 28 -9.87 0.74 -4.17
N ARG A 29 -10.18 1.70 -3.28
CA ARG A 29 -10.82 2.98 -3.68
C ARG A 29 -9.92 3.78 -4.62
N VAL A 30 -8.63 3.84 -4.33
CA VAL A 30 -7.64 4.53 -5.16
C VAL A 30 -7.49 3.83 -6.52
N ALA A 31 -7.39 2.50 -6.55
CA ALA A 31 -7.32 1.71 -7.78
C ALA A 31 -8.47 2.02 -8.74
N ASN A 32 -9.72 1.98 -8.23
CA ASN A 32 -10.92 2.30 -9.03
C ASN A 32 -10.87 3.71 -9.63
N LEU A 33 -10.40 4.70 -8.85
CA LEU A 33 -10.28 6.08 -9.32
C LEU A 33 -9.18 6.24 -10.36
N VAL A 34 -8.03 5.58 -10.17
CA VAL A 34 -6.91 5.59 -11.11
C VAL A 34 -7.31 4.94 -12.43
N GLU A 35 -7.92 3.76 -12.42
CA GLU A 35 -8.40 3.10 -13.64
C GLU A 35 -9.39 3.98 -14.41
N LYS A 36 -10.38 4.56 -13.72
CA LYS A 36 -11.33 5.49 -14.33
C LYS A 36 -10.66 6.73 -14.91
N HIS A 37 -9.69 7.31 -14.20
CA HIS A 37 -9.02 8.54 -14.63
C HIS A 37 -8.16 8.31 -15.89
N PHE A 38 -7.51 7.16 -16.00
CA PHE A 38 -6.64 6.83 -17.12
C PHE A 38 -7.30 5.95 -18.19
N ASN A 39 -8.61 5.68 -18.09
CA ASN A 39 -9.31 4.73 -18.96
C ASN A 39 -8.62 3.35 -19.05
N ALA A 40 -8.00 2.90 -17.96
CA ALA A 40 -7.33 1.61 -17.87
C ALA A 40 -8.31 0.49 -17.53
N THR A 41 -7.93 -0.75 -17.82
CA THR A 41 -8.73 -1.95 -17.53
C THR A 41 -8.12 -2.85 -16.45
N SER A 42 -6.90 -2.51 -16.00
CA SER A 42 -6.19 -3.26 -14.98
C SER A 42 -5.18 -2.37 -14.25
N ILE A 43 -4.82 -2.81 -13.04
CA ILE A 43 -3.79 -2.20 -12.22
C ILE A 43 -2.97 -3.30 -11.52
N THR A 44 -1.69 -3.04 -11.33
CA THR A 44 -0.81 -3.88 -10.52
C THR A 44 -0.66 -3.27 -9.13
N ILE A 45 -0.92 -4.06 -8.09
CA ILE A 45 -0.70 -3.69 -6.69
C ILE A 45 0.50 -4.50 -6.19
N THR A 46 1.53 -3.83 -5.69
CA THR A 46 2.77 -4.45 -5.21
C THR A 46 3.13 -3.92 -3.82
N ILE A 47 3.57 -4.80 -2.93
CA ILE A 47 4.16 -4.46 -1.64
C ILE A 47 5.60 -4.97 -1.63
N GLN A 48 6.55 -4.08 -1.35
CA GLN A 48 7.96 -4.43 -1.17
C GLN A 48 8.22 -4.58 0.33
N ASP A 49 7.94 -5.77 0.88
CA ASP A 49 8.04 -6.04 2.32
C ASP A 49 9.43 -6.55 2.72
N GLY A 50 10.38 -5.63 2.92
CA GLY A 50 11.76 -5.88 3.34
C GLY A 50 12.82 -5.58 2.26
N PRO A 51 14.11 -5.47 2.64
CA PRO A 51 15.19 -5.08 1.73
C PRO A 51 15.32 -5.96 0.49
N GLU A 52 15.26 -7.28 0.67
CA GLU A 52 15.38 -8.26 -0.43
C GLU A 52 14.17 -8.22 -1.39
N ALA A 53 13.03 -7.69 -0.94
CA ALA A 53 11.86 -7.43 -1.79
C ALA A 53 11.95 -6.06 -2.49
N GLY A 54 13.03 -5.29 -2.28
CA GLY A 54 13.27 -3.99 -2.89
C GLY A 54 12.93 -2.78 -2.01
N GLN A 55 12.55 -2.96 -0.73
CA GLN A 55 12.12 -1.86 0.13
C GLN A 55 13.24 -0.82 0.35
N THR A 56 13.03 0.41 -0.11
CA THR A 56 13.99 1.53 0.02
C THR A 56 13.59 2.58 1.05
N VAL A 57 12.30 2.68 1.40
CA VAL A 57 11.78 3.63 2.38
C VAL A 57 11.62 2.93 3.73
N LYS A 58 12.21 3.52 4.77
CA LYS A 58 12.20 3.01 6.14
C LYS A 58 11.49 3.98 7.08
N VAL A 59 10.87 3.46 8.13
CA VAL A 59 10.40 4.25 9.25
C VAL A 59 11.61 4.87 9.95
N ARG A 60 11.58 6.19 10.17
CA ARG A 60 12.60 6.85 10.97
C ARG A 60 12.40 6.45 12.44
N THR A 61 13.35 5.69 12.97
CA THR A 61 13.56 5.49 14.42
C THR A 61 14.11 6.74 15.07
#